data_AF-A0A7S2ZX86-F1
#
_entry.id   AF-A0A7S2ZX86-F1
#
_cell.length_a   1.000
_cell.length_b   1.000
_cell.length_c   1.000
_cell.angle_alpha   90.00
_cell.angle_beta   90.00
_cell.angle_gamma   90.00
#
_symmetry.space_group_name_H-M   'P 1'
#
loop_
_entity.id
_entity.type
_entity.pdbx_description
1 polymer ?
#
loop_
_entity_poly.entity_id
_entity_poly.type
_entity_poly.pdbx_seq_one_letter_code
_entity_poly.pdbx_strand_id
1 'polypeptide(L)'
;MTAQEFLNFRDYLFPASGFQSLQFRLLETKLGLKLEKRVNQDFINKLKEEDKKKVEKALSEPSLFDYVERWLRNMPFIEFRGYRFASHYKEAVEKMHNLDSCALNRMLEGEEREAAMKDLASTMEIYESVWDKDVHNKQKELGARRLGFRATNACLMMMLYEDQPMYVLSHVHT
;
A
#
# COMPACT_ATOMS: atom_id res chain seq x y z
N MET A 1 -9.65 -10.67 33.21
CA MET A 1 -10.80 -11.52 32.85
C MET A 1 -10.27 -12.87 32.41
N THR A 2 -10.53 -13.91 33.19
CA THR A 2 -10.21 -15.30 32.85
C THR A 2 -11.28 -15.89 31.93
N ALA A 3 -10.97 -17.01 31.25
CA ALA A 3 -11.96 -17.70 30.44
C ALA A 3 -13.17 -18.16 31.26
N GLN A 4 -12.95 -18.60 32.50
CA GLN A 4 -14.00 -19.03 33.42
C GLN A 4 -14.92 -17.87 33.82
N GLU A 5 -14.35 -16.71 34.10
CA GLU A 5 -15.13 -15.49 34.39
C GLU A 5 -15.99 -15.05 33.20
N PHE A 6 -15.48 -15.18 31.97
CA PHE A 6 -16.22 -14.85 30.76
C PHE A 6 -17.41 -15.78 30.50
N LEU A 7 -17.26 -17.08 30.75
CA LEU A 7 -18.35 -18.06 30.57
C LEU A 7 -19.56 -17.74 31.45
N ASN A 8 -19.36 -17.18 32.63
CA ASN A 8 -20.45 -16.86 33.57
C ASN A 8 -21.44 -15.81 33.05
N PHE A 9 -21.07 -14.99 32.06
CA PHE A 9 -21.96 -13.97 31.51
C PHE A 9 -22.06 -13.97 29.97
N ARG A 10 -21.39 -14.91 29.29
CA ARG A 10 -21.37 -15.02 27.83
C ARG A 10 -22.78 -15.08 27.22
N ASP A 11 -23.70 -15.78 27.87
CA ASP A 11 -25.04 -16.01 27.33
C ASP A 11 -25.87 -14.72 27.25
N TYR A 12 -25.57 -13.72 28.09
CA TYR A 12 -26.20 -12.38 28.01
C TYR A 12 -25.74 -11.57 26.79
N LEU A 13 -24.65 -11.98 26.15
CA LEU A 13 -24.10 -11.30 24.97
C LEU A 13 -24.64 -11.89 23.66
N PHE A 14 -25.24 -13.09 23.67
CA PHE A 14 -25.76 -13.69 22.44
C PHE A 14 -27.10 -13.06 22.04
N PRO A 15 -27.34 -12.72 20.76
CA PRO A 15 -26.54 -12.98 19.56
C PRO A 15 -25.60 -11.82 19.16
N ALA A 16 -25.44 -10.81 20.03
CA ALA A 16 -24.62 -9.65 19.74
C ALA A 16 -23.17 -10.06 19.52
N SER A 17 -22.56 -9.48 18.48
CA SER A 17 -21.19 -9.79 18.11
C SER A 17 -20.40 -8.52 17.85
N GLY A 18 -19.13 -8.51 18.24
CA GLY A 18 -18.20 -7.42 17.89
C GLY A 18 -18.10 -7.17 16.37
N PHE A 19 -18.43 -8.17 15.55
CA PHE A 19 -18.51 -8.04 14.09
C PHE A 19 -19.62 -7.09 13.60
N GLN A 20 -20.52 -6.66 14.49
CA GLN A 20 -21.62 -5.73 14.23
C GLN A 20 -21.32 -4.29 14.68
N SER A 21 -20.11 -3.99 15.16
CA SER A 21 -19.76 -2.63 15.58
C SER A 21 -19.83 -1.65 14.40
N LEU A 22 -20.86 -0.81 14.38
CA LEU A 22 -21.07 0.19 13.33
C LEU A 22 -19.88 1.15 13.22
N GLN A 23 -19.41 1.67 14.35
CA GLN A 23 -18.29 2.62 14.37
C GLN A 23 -17.02 2.00 13.77
N PHE A 24 -16.76 0.72 14.07
CA PHE A 24 -15.62 0.03 13.49
C PHE A 24 -15.77 -0.14 11.97
N ARG A 25 -16.97 -0.48 11.48
CA ARG A 25 -17.24 -0.56 10.03
C ARG A 25 -17.07 0.77 9.33
N LEU A 26 -17.56 1.85 9.94
CA LEU A 26 -17.39 3.21 9.42
C LEU A 26 -15.92 3.61 9.38
N LEU A 27 -15.14 3.29 10.42
CA LEU A 27 -13.70 3.56 10.46
C LEU A 27 -12.97 2.82 9.34
N GLU A 28 -13.16 1.51 9.22
CA GLU A 28 -12.56 0.69 8.15
C GLU A 28 -12.90 1.26 6.75
N THR A 29 -14.17 1.59 6.52
CA THR A 29 -14.63 2.15 5.24
C THR A 29 -14.00 3.51 4.97
N LYS A 30 -13.99 4.41 5.95
CA LYS A 30 -13.42 5.75 5.80
C LYS A 30 -11.89 5.74 5.66
N LEU A 31 -11.19 4.75 6.20
CA LEU A 31 -9.77 4.49 5.92
C LEU A 31 -9.55 3.91 4.51
N GLY A 32 -10.60 3.37 3.90
CA GLY A 32 -10.62 2.93 2.50
C GLY A 32 -10.65 1.42 2.30
N LEU A 33 -11.01 0.63 3.31
CA LEU A 33 -11.27 -0.80 3.11
C LEU A 33 -12.52 -0.98 2.24
N LYS A 34 -12.28 -1.35 0.99
CA LYS A 34 -13.33 -1.58 -0.01
C LYS A 34 -14.16 -2.82 0.32
N LEU A 35 -15.42 -2.83 -0.10
CA LEU A 35 -16.36 -3.89 0.22
C LEU A 35 -15.89 -5.25 -0.33
N GLU A 36 -15.40 -5.28 -1.57
CA GLU A 36 -14.90 -6.48 -2.24
C GLU A 36 -13.65 -7.10 -1.61
N LYS A 37 -12.94 -6.33 -0.76
CA LYS A 37 -11.76 -6.81 -0.01
C LYS A 37 -12.12 -7.32 1.39
N ARG A 38 -13.39 -7.27 1.79
CA ARG A 38 -13.85 -7.76 3.09
C ARG A 38 -14.15 -9.26 3.01
N VAL A 39 -13.74 -9.99 4.04
CA VAL A 39 -14.04 -11.42 4.21
C VAL A 39 -15.55 -11.65 4.37
N ASN A 40 -16.22 -10.76 5.11
CA ASN A 40 -17.67 -10.80 5.32
C ASN A 40 -18.29 -9.55 4.69
N GLN A 41 -18.84 -9.69 3.49
CA GLN A 41 -19.52 -8.62 2.76
C GLN A 41 -20.97 -8.42 3.24
N ASP A 42 -21.60 -9.49 3.74
CA ASP A 42 -22.99 -9.51 4.19
C ASP A 42 -23.22 -8.82 5.54
N PHE A 43 -22.19 -8.23 6.16
CA PHE A 43 -22.32 -7.55 7.44
C PHE A 43 -23.36 -6.43 7.40
N ILE A 44 -23.55 -5.78 6.24
CA ILE A 44 -24.51 -4.70 6.04
C ILE A 44 -25.94 -5.21 6.27
N ASN A 45 -26.25 -6.45 5.87
CA ASN A 45 -27.58 -7.04 6.02
C ASN A 45 -27.96 -7.26 7.50
N LYS A 46 -26.97 -7.33 8.40
CA LYS A 46 -27.18 -7.51 9.85
C LYS A 46 -27.35 -6.18 10.60
N LEU A 47 -27.20 -5.04 9.92
CA LEU A 47 -27.37 -3.72 10.52
C LEU A 47 -28.84 -3.27 10.45
N LYS A 48 -29.22 -2.37 11.36
CA LYS A 48 -30.50 -1.66 11.28
C LYS A 48 -30.50 -0.73 10.07
N GLU A 49 -31.68 -0.41 9.56
CA GLU A 49 -31.83 0.39 8.34
C GLU A 49 -31.14 1.76 8.41
N GLU A 50 -31.18 2.43 9.57
CA GLU A 50 -30.47 3.69 9.81
C GLU A 50 -28.95 3.54 9.72
N ASP A 51 -28.42 2.42 10.20
CA ASP A 51 -26.99 2.15 10.23
C ASP A 51 -26.49 1.69 8.86
N LYS A 52 -27.31 0.95 8.10
CA LYS A 52 -27.04 0.64 6.69
C LYS A 52 -26.83 1.91 5.89
N LYS A 53 -27.74 2.89 6.00
CA LYS A 53 -27.62 4.19 5.31
C LYS A 53 -26.32 4.92 5.64
N LYS A 54 -25.86 4.86 6.90
CA LYS A 54 -24.56 5.45 7.29
C LYS A 54 -23.39 4.76 6.62
N VAL A 55 -23.39 3.43 6.56
CA VAL A 55 -22.33 2.64 5.92
C VAL A 55 -22.34 2.83 4.41
N GLU A 56 -23.49 2.80 3.76
CA GLU A 56 -23.65 3.04 2.33
C GLU A 56 -23.18 4.44 1.94
N LYS A 57 -23.53 5.46 2.74
CA LYS A 57 -23.00 6.81 2.58
C LYS A 57 -21.47 6.85 2.71
N ALA A 58 -20.91 6.16 3.71
CA ALA A 58 -19.46 6.10 3.87
C ALA A 58 -18.76 5.36 2.72
N LEU A 59 -19.41 4.37 2.11
CA LEU A 59 -18.89 3.62 0.96
C LEU A 59 -18.92 4.44 -0.34
N SER A 60 -19.85 5.39 -0.48
CA SER A 60 -19.96 6.26 -1.66
C SER A 60 -19.07 7.51 -1.60
N GLU A 61 -18.69 7.93 -0.39
CA GLU A 61 -17.76 9.04 -0.18
C GLU A 61 -16.30 8.63 -0.45
N PRO A 62 -15.44 9.55 -0.93
CA PRO A 62 -14.01 9.29 -1.00
C PRO A 62 -13.44 8.98 0.38
N SER A 63 -12.62 7.93 0.45
CA SER A 63 -11.93 7.53 1.67
C SER A 63 -10.69 8.39 1.93
N LEU A 64 -10.14 8.31 3.15
CA LEU A 64 -8.86 8.92 3.51
C LEU A 64 -7.77 8.47 2.53
N PHE A 65 -7.74 7.19 2.16
CA PHE A 65 -6.81 6.69 1.16
C PHE A 65 -6.96 7.40 -0.19
N ASP A 66 -8.18 7.68 -0.64
CA ASP A 66 -8.40 8.36 -1.92
C ASP A 66 -7.91 9.81 -1.87
N TYR A 67 -8.08 10.49 -0.73
CA TYR A 67 -7.53 11.83 -0.52
C TYR A 67 -6.00 11.83 -0.50
N VAL A 68 -5.39 10.88 0.22
CA VAL A 68 -3.93 10.74 0.29
C VAL A 68 -3.36 10.40 -1.08
N GLU A 69 -3.97 9.47 -1.82
CA GLU A 69 -3.53 9.10 -3.17
C GLU A 69 -3.62 10.29 -4.13
N ARG A 70 -4.71 11.06 -4.07
CA ARG A 70 -4.88 12.28 -4.87
C ARG A 70 -3.83 13.34 -4.52
N TRP A 71 -3.55 13.53 -3.24
CA TRP A 71 -2.51 14.44 -2.78
C TRP A 71 -1.13 14.02 -3.28
N LEU A 72 -0.76 12.75 -3.08
CA LEU A 72 0.51 12.18 -3.56
C LEU A 72 0.66 12.33 -5.08
N ARG A 73 -0.39 12.04 -5.86
CA ARG A 73 -0.35 12.13 -7.31
C ARG A 73 -0.10 13.56 -7.81
N ASN A 74 -0.57 14.56 -7.07
CA ASN A 74 -0.40 15.98 -7.41
C ASN A 74 0.87 16.60 -6.82
N MET A 75 1.77 15.81 -6.23
CA MET A 75 3.04 16.33 -5.74
C MET A 75 3.83 17.01 -6.87
N PRO A 76 4.23 18.28 -6.70
CA PRO A 76 4.79 19.09 -7.78
C PRO A 76 6.23 18.70 -8.17
N PHE A 77 6.92 17.94 -7.32
CA PHE A 77 8.37 17.68 -7.49
C PHE A 77 8.70 16.36 -8.18
N ILE A 78 7.69 15.52 -8.44
CA ILE A 78 7.88 14.26 -9.19
C ILE A 78 8.40 14.57 -10.60
N GLU A 79 7.90 15.65 -11.19
CA GLU A 79 8.29 16.16 -12.50
C GLU A 79 8.37 17.68 -12.45
N PHE A 80 9.56 18.26 -12.67
CA PHE A 80 9.77 19.70 -12.55
C PHE A 80 10.79 20.21 -13.56
N ARG A 81 10.41 21.15 -14.44
CA ARG A 81 11.32 21.80 -15.41
C ARG A 81 12.23 20.81 -16.19
N GLY A 82 11.68 19.69 -16.64
CA GLY A 82 12.41 18.65 -17.38
C GLY A 82 12.99 17.55 -16.50
N TYR A 83 13.09 17.74 -15.19
CA TYR A 83 13.37 16.67 -14.24
C TYR A 83 12.21 15.67 -14.20
N ARG A 84 12.54 14.37 -14.15
CA ARG A 84 11.58 13.29 -13.88
C ARG A 84 12.19 12.32 -12.88
N PHE A 85 11.58 12.20 -11.70
CA PHE A 85 12.07 11.33 -10.65
C PHE A 85 12.26 9.87 -11.14
N ALA A 86 11.28 9.32 -11.86
CA ALA A 86 11.34 7.94 -12.35
C ALA A 86 12.54 7.67 -13.28
N SER A 87 12.93 8.64 -14.12
CA SER A 87 14.08 8.51 -15.02
C SER A 87 15.39 8.48 -14.25
N HIS A 88 15.58 9.40 -13.30
CA HIS A 88 16.78 9.42 -12.46
C HIS A 88 16.86 8.21 -11.52
N TYR A 89 15.72 7.78 -10.99
CA TYR A 89 15.63 6.57 -10.17
C TYR A 89 16.05 5.34 -10.98
N LYS A 90 15.53 5.20 -12.21
CA LYS A 90 15.94 4.13 -13.13
C LYS A 90 17.45 4.12 -13.36
N GLU A 91 18.04 5.27 -13.72
CA GLU A 91 19.49 5.36 -13.95
C GLU A 91 20.32 4.97 -12.72
N ALA A 92 19.88 5.35 -11.52
CA ALA A 92 20.56 5.01 -10.28
C ALA A 92 20.48 3.49 -10.00
N VAL A 93 19.29 2.90 -10.15
CA VAL A 93 19.08 1.46 -9.96
C VAL A 93 19.83 0.64 -10.99
N GLU A 94 19.83 1.03 -12.27
CA GLU A 94 20.58 0.33 -13.32
C GLU A 94 22.09 0.37 -13.06
N LYS A 95 22.62 1.49 -12.57
CA LYS A 95 24.04 1.57 -12.16
C LYS A 95 24.35 0.63 -11.00
N MET A 96 23.51 0.64 -9.96
CA MET A 96 23.65 -0.26 -8.81
C MET A 96 23.59 -1.74 -9.26
N HIS A 97 22.58 -2.10 -10.05
CA HIS A 97 22.39 -3.45 -10.57
C HIS A 97 23.59 -3.95 -11.40
N ASN A 98 24.18 -3.07 -12.22
CA ASN A 98 25.37 -3.41 -13.00
C ASN A 98 26.59 -3.66 -12.10
N LEU A 99 26.78 -2.84 -11.06
CA LEU A 99 27.87 -3.04 -10.10
C LEU A 99 27.71 -4.36 -9.35
N ASP A 100 26.50 -4.67 -8.87
CA ASP A 100 26.19 -5.91 -8.17
C ASP A 100 26.39 -7.13 -9.07
N SER A 101 25.87 -7.07 -10.31
CA SER A 101 26.07 -8.12 -11.32
C SER A 101 27.55 -8.36 -11.61
N CYS A 102 28.35 -7.29 -11.73
CA CYS A 102 29.80 -7.40 -11.92
C CYS A 102 30.52 -7.99 -10.70
N ALA A 103 30.09 -7.67 -9.48
CA ALA A 103 30.66 -8.22 -8.25
C ALA A 103 30.35 -9.71 -8.11
N LEU A 104 29.09 -10.10 -8.32
CA LEU A 104 28.66 -11.51 -8.27
C LEU A 104 29.41 -12.36 -9.30
N ASN A 105 29.56 -11.86 -10.53
CA ASN A 105 30.32 -12.55 -11.58
C ASN A 105 31.81 -12.71 -11.27
N ARG A 106 32.38 -11.88 -10.39
CA ARG A 106 33.78 -11.99 -9.95
C ARG A 106 33.97 -12.86 -8.72
N MET A 107 32.97 -12.90 -7.83
CA MET A 107 33.08 -13.52 -6.51
C MET A 107 32.54 -14.95 -6.48
N LEU A 108 31.57 -15.28 -7.33
CA LEU A 108 30.85 -16.55 -7.32
C LEU A 108 31.02 -17.28 -8.65
N GLU A 109 30.96 -18.60 -8.61
CA GLU A 109 31.00 -19.48 -9.79
C GLU A 109 29.94 -20.59 -9.67
N GLY A 110 29.68 -21.29 -10.77
CA GLY A 110 28.75 -22.43 -10.79
C GLY A 110 27.33 -22.09 -10.34
N GLU A 111 26.70 -23.02 -9.63
CA GLU A 111 25.30 -22.92 -9.19
C GLU A 111 25.05 -21.74 -8.24
N GLU A 112 26.01 -21.37 -7.39
CA GLU A 112 25.86 -20.25 -6.44
C GLU A 112 25.71 -18.91 -7.18
N ARG A 113 26.49 -18.72 -8.25
CA ARG A 113 26.38 -17.53 -9.11
C ARG A 113 25.02 -17.50 -9.80
N GLU A 114 24.56 -18.62 -10.34
CA GLU A 114 23.27 -18.69 -11.04
C GLU A 114 22.09 -18.37 -10.11
N ALA A 115 22.12 -18.92 -8.89
CA ALA A 115 21.12 -18.59 -7.86
C ALA A 115 21.14 -17.10 -7.51
N ALA A 116 22.31 -16.53 -7.22
CA ALA A 116 22.44 -15.11 -6.88
C ALA A 116 22.00 -14.18 -8.01
N MET A 117 22.32 -14.52 -9.26
CA MET A 117 21.88 -13.75 -10.44
C MET A 117 20.36 -13.82 -10.64
N LYS A 118 19.74 -14.97 -10.34
CA LYS A 118 18.28 -15.11 -10.38
C LYS A 118 17.58 -14.24 -9.33
N ASP A 119 18.11 -14.20 -8.12
CA ASP A 119 17.59 -13.34 -7.05
C ASP A 119 17.74 -11.86 -7.41
N LEU A 120 18.89 -11.47 -7.96
CA LEU A 120 19.13 -10.12 -8.44
C LEU A 120 18.16 -9.71 -9.57
N ALA A 121 17.87 -10.62 -10.50
CA ALA A 121 16.88 -10.40 -11.56
C ALA A 121 15.46 -10.23 -11.01
N SER A 122 15.04 -11.07 -10.06
CA SER A 122 13.70 -10.93 -9.44
C SER A 122 13.54 -9.61 -8.66
N THR A 123 14.62 -9.13 -8.05
CA THR A 123 14.63 -7.81 -7.38
C THR A 123 14.50 -6.67 -8.39
N MET A 124 15.06 -6.81 -9.59
CA MET A 124 14.97 -5.80 -10.65
C MET A 124 13.51 -5.59 -11.11
N GLU A 125 12.70 -6.64 -11.20
CA GLU A 125 11.28 -6.53 -11.56
C GLU A 125 10.49 -5.67 -10.56
N ILE A 126 10.86 -5.69 -9.29
CA ILE A 126 10.25 -4.84 -8.25
C ILE A 126 10.59 -3.38 -8.53
N TYR A 127 11.84 -3.08 -8.87
CA TYR A 127 12.25 -1.72 -9.21
C TYR A 127 11.62 -1.23 -10.51
N GLU A 128 11.49 -2.08 -11.52
CA GLU A 128 10.89 -1.74 -12.82
C GLU A 128 9.51 -1.11 -12.71
N SER A 129 8.69 -1.59 -11.76
CA SER A 129 7.37 -1.02 -11.48
C SER A 129 7.33 0.45 -11.02
N VAL A 130 8.49 1.08 -10.76
CA VAL A 130 8.64 2.51 -10.42
C VAL A 130 8.73 3.38 -11.67
N TRP A 131 9.30 2.87 -12.77
CA TRP A 131 9.44 3.62 -14.03
C TRP A 131 8.60 3.07 -15.18
N ASP A 132 8.20 1.80 -15.12
CA ASP A 132 7.29 1.16 -16.08
C ASP A 132 5.86 1.12 -15.52
N LYS A 133 4.97 1.85 -16.21
CA LYS A 133 3.56 1.98 -15.81
C LYS A 133 2.78 0.69 -16.03
N ASP A 134 3.13 -0.12 -17.03
CA ASP A 134 2.42 -1.34 -17.35
C ASP A 134 2.77 -2.44 -16.36
N VAL A 135 4.06 -2.56 -15.99
CA VAL A 135 4.51 -3.42 -14.89
C VAL A 135 3.80 -3.03 -13.58
N HIS A 136 3.71 -1.72 -13.30
CA HIS A 136 2.99 -1.23 -12.12
C HIS A 136 1.51 -1.61 -12.12
N ASN A 137 0.81 -1.44 -13.26
CA ASN A 137 -0.61 -1.74 -13.36
C ASN A 137 -0.89 -3.24 -13.18
N LYS A 138 -0.05 -4.12 -13.72
CA LYS A 138 -0.13 -5.57 -13.47
C LYS A 138 -0.04 -5.89 -11.97
N GLN A 139 0.89 -5.26 -11.25
CA GLN A 139 1.00 -5.45 -9.79
C GLN A 139 -0.23 -4.93 -9.03
N LYS A 140 -0.91 -3.89 -9.52
CA LYS A 140 -2.18 -3.43 -8.95
C LYS A 140 -3.33 -4.40 -9.19
N GLU A 141 -3.42 -4.95 -10.40
CA GLU A 141 -4.44 -5.94 -10.76
C GLU A 141 -4.31 -7.21 -9.91
N LEU A 142 -3.07 -7.65 -9.67
CA LEU A 142 -2.74 -8.76 -8.77
C LEU A 142 -3.00 -8.43 -7.28
N GLY A 143 -3.30 -7.18 -6.94
CA GLY A 143 -3.54 -6.73 -5.57
C GLY A 143 -2.28 -6.54 -4.72
N ALA A 144 -1.09 -6.68 -5.31
CA ALA A 144 0.19 -6.42 -4.63
C ALA A 144 0.42 -4.92 -4.37
N ARG A 145 -0.23 -4.04 -5.15
CA ARG A 145 -0.18 -2.58 -4.96
C ARG A 145 -1.57 -1.96 -4.90
N ARG A 146 -1.69 -0.90 -4.09
CA ARG A 146 -2.92 -0.11 -3.97
C ARG A 146 -2.78 1.30 -4.55
N LEU A 147 -1.66 1.98 -4.27
CA LEU A 147 -1.37 3.32 -4.80
C LEU A 147 -1.29 3.32 -6.32
N GLY A 148 -1.59 4.45 -6.97
CA GLY A 148 -1.34 4.63 -8.40
C GLY A 148 0.15 4.81 -8.70
N PHE A 149 0.53 4.66 -9.97
CA PHE A 149 1.91 4.78 -10.44
C PHE A 149 2.58 6.08 -9.96
N ARG A 150 1.96 7.23 -10.29
CA ARG A 150 2.50 8.54 -9.90
C ARG A 150 2.48 8.77 -8.38
N ALA A 151 1.46 8.30 -7.66
CA ALA A 151 1.42 8.41 -6.20
C ALA A 151 2.50 7.56 -5.52
N THR A 152 2.83 6.40 -6.10
CA THR A 152 3.93 5.53 -5.63
C THR A 152 5.27 6.24 -5.81
N ASN A 153 5.49 6.86 -6.98
CA ASN A 153 6.71 7.62 -7.26
C ASN A 153 6.85 8.82 -6.31
N ALA A 154 5.74 9.50 -6.00
CA ALA A 154 5.72 10.57 -5.01
C ALA A 154 6.14 10.07 -3.63
N CYS A 155 5.53 8.98 -3.17
CA CYS A 155 5.81 8.37 -1.88
C CYS A 155 7.29 7.96 -1.77
N LEU A 156 7.81 7.29 -2.82
CA LEU A 156 9.20 6.87 -2.86
C LEU A 156 10.16 8.07 -2.85
N MET A 157 9.87 9.12 -3.62
CA MET A 157 10.65 10.35 -3.59
C MET A 157 10.67 10.95 -2.19
N MET A 158 9.52 11.06 -1.53
CA MET A 158 9.45 11.62 -0.18
C MET A 158 10.27 10.80 0.81
N MET A 159 10.20 9.47 0.76
CA MET A 159 11.00 8.59 1.61
C MET A 159 12.51 8.73 1.36
N LEU A 160 12.94 8.82 0.11
CA LEU A 160 14.36 8.95 -0.23
C LEU A 160 14.95 10.33 0.11
N TYR A 161 14.11 11.37 0.19
CA TYR A 161 14.52 12.74 0.44
C TYR A 161 13.94 13.29 1.75
N GLU A 162 13.74 12.43 2.74
CA GLU A 162 13.07 12.78 4.01
C GLU A 162 13.73 13.94 4.77
N ASP A 163 15.06 14.03 4.67
CA ASP A 163 15.87 15.08 5.28
C ASP A 163 15.74 16.46 4.60
N GLN A 164 15.12 16.52 3.42
CA GLN A 164 14.97 17.80 2.72
C GLN A 164 13.86 18.63 3.37
N PRO A 165 14.09 19.93 3.66
CA PRO A 165 13.13 20.78 4.39
C PRO A 165 11.71 20.77 3.83
N MET A 166 11.58 20.61 2.51
CA MET A 166 10.32 20.54 1.79
C MET A 166 9.48 19.27 2.09
N TYR A 167 10.09 18.20 2.61
CA TYR A 167 9.45 16.92 2.94
C TYR A 167 9.39 16.63 4.45
N VAL A 168 9.98 17.49 5.29
CA VAL A 168 9.99 17.30 6.75
C VAL A 168 8.57 17.19 7.32
N LEU A 169 7.64 18.05 6.89
CA LEU A 169 6.24 17.99 7.37
C LEU A 169 5.47 16.75 6.88
N SER A 170 5.88 16.15 5.76
CA SER A 170 5.23 14.94 5.28
C SER A 170 5.61 13.66 6.02
N HIS A 171 6.75 13.66 6.71
CA HIS A 171 7.23 12.53 7.50
C HIS A 171 6.75 12.53 8.96
N VAL A 172 6.19 13.64 9.46
CA VAL A 172 5.66 13.74 10.83
C VAL A 172 4.35 12.94 11.02
N HIS A 173 3.81 12.30 9.96
CA HIS A 173 2.52 11.61 9.99
C HIS A 173 2.53 10.14 9.54
N THR A 174 3.71 9.51 9.47
CA THR A 174 3.88 8.05 9.33
C THR A 174 4.46 7.45 10.59
#